data_AF-A0A918X7E6-F1
#
_entry.id   AF-A0A918X7E6-F1
#
_cell.length_a   1.000
_cell.length_b   1.000
_cell.length_c   1.000
_cell.angle_alpha   90.00
_cell.angle_beta   90.00
_cell.angle_gamma   90.00
#
_symmetry.space_group_name_H-M   'P 1'
#
loop_
_entity.id
_entity.type
_entity.pdbx_description
1 polymer ?
#
loop_
_entity_poly.entity_id
_entity_poly.type
_entity_poly.pdbx_seq_one_letter_code
_entity_poly.pdbx_strand_id
1 'polypeptide(L)'
;MSRAADGPHPHPLTPADLPAGDEWAHGCPDCHLPIQGGSAGLAAHRRTAAPSTPARATRAARSTSSYERPGRSHPFSEARMPRKPVTWYIATPADGIIEMSRQAGTPVNLAAHVGKVIDHPNPCRAKWYDESRFSYFRMVKRVGEVLEDTGIWPVTWPVRLWSVEPLGETGNWSQRYYPYRLLSHQIRVLEETDPHLALGPCGRDVVSVVQQEIPERAARWAADWDADPEGMSNRKWNWEQCGGPTCGSGRWADSLAMSVSHNHRESAAQTWIEHLARDTVDHTLADTDASMMARCYAYSRATGLAVAAQHQNRFEPYILDALRGVGLDSSAAVAAA
;
A
#
# COMPACT_ATOMS: atom_id res chain seq x y z
N MET A 1 -49.45 -3.86 -8.23
CA MET A 1 -49.75 -4.71 -7.05
C MET A 1 -49.26 -6.11 -7.38
N SER A 2 -48.07 -6.49 -6.89
CA SER A 2 -47.53 -7.85 -7.08
C SER A 2 -47.83 -8.68 -5.84
N ARG A 3 -48.49 -9.84 -6.04
CA ARG A 3 -48.73 -10.85 -5.01
C ARG A 3 -47.40 -11.49 -4.61
N ALA A 4 -47.11 -11.53 -3.31
CA ALA A 4 -46.09 -12.41 -2.75
C ALA A 4 -46.58 -13.86 -2.84
N ALA A 5 -45.66 -14.79 -3.11
CA ALA A 5 -45.96 -16.22 -3.14
C ALA A 5 -46.09 -16.76 -1.72
N ASP A 6 -47.20 -17.46 -1.42
CA ASP A 6 -47.39 -18.20 -0.17
C ASP A 6 -46.62 -19.52 -0.22
N GLY A 7 -45.57 -19.62 0.60
CA GLY A 7 -44.82 -20.84 0.85
C GLY A 7 -43.83 -20.63 2.00
N PRO A 8 -43.52 -21.65 2.81
CA PRO A 8 -42.59 -21.49 3.93
C PRO A 8 -41.23 -21.02 3.43
N HIS A 9 -40.77 -19.88 3.93
CA HIS A 9 -39.43 -19.39 3.65
C HIS A 9 -38.42 -20.43 4.18
N PRO A 10 -37.47 -20.92 3.37
CA PRO A 10 -36.43 -21.79 3.87
C PRO A 10 -35.64 -21.03 4.95
N HIS A 11 -35.57 -21.60 6.15
CA HIS A 11 -34.83 -21.00 7.27
C HIS A 11 -33.37 -20.77 6.86
N PRO A 12 -32.74 -19.67 7.32
CA PRO A 12 -31.29 -19.50 7.17
C PRO A 12 -30.58 -20.68 7.83
N LEU A 13 -29.54 -21.21 7.17
CA LEU A 13 -28.70 -22.27 7.72
C LEU A 13 -28.16 -21.80 9.08
N THR A 14 -28.33 -22.63 10.10
CA THR A 14 -27.73 -22.33 11.41
C THR A 14 -26.23 -22.67 11.35
N PRO A 15 -25.38 -22.08 12.20
CA PRO A 15 -23.95 -22.41 12.24
C PRO A 15 -23.65 -23.92 12.40
N ALA A 16 -24.60 -24.71 12.92
CA ALA A 16 -24.49 -26.16 13.06
C ALA A 16 -24.62 -26.94 11.75
N ASP A 17 -25.16 -26.32 10.69
CA ASP A 17 -25.42 -26.96 9.39
C ASP A 17 -24.30 -26.69 8.36
N LEU A 18 -23.22 -26.00 8.75
CA LEU A 18 -22.05 -25.77 7.90
C LEU A 18 -21.03 -26.92 8.03
N PRO A 19 -20.41 -27.37 6.94
CA PRO A 19 -19.33 -28.37 7.00
C PRO A 19 -18.14 -27.84 7.82
N ALA A 20 -17.36 -28.75 8.42
CA ALA A 20 -16.22 -28.41 9.26
C ALA A 20 -15.24 -27.45 8.55
N GLY A 21 -14.72 -26.49 9.30
CA GLY A 21 -14.22 -25.17 8.85
C GLY A 21 -13.05 -25.09 7.86
N ASP A 22 -12.62 -26.19 7.25
CA ASP A 22 -11.42 -26.25 6.42
C ASP A 22 -11.73 -26.35 4.91
N GLU A 23 -12.99 -26.56 4.52
CA GLU A 23 -13.37 -26.58 3.10
C GLU A 23 -13.58 -25.16 2.55
N TRP A 24 -12.82 -24.79 1.53
CA TRP A 24 -12.94 -23.51 0.82
C TRP A 24 -13.47 -23.72 -0.59
N ALA A 25 -14.48 -22.94 -0.99
CA ALA A 25 -14.83 -22.85 -2.40
C ALA A 25 -13.82 -21.96 -3.13
N HIS A 26 -13.30 -22.42 -4.27
CA HIS A 26 -12.39 -21.69 -5.16
C HIS A 26 -13.11 -20.50 -5.84
N GLY A 27 -13.47 -19.49 -5.05
CA GLY A 27 -14.06 -18.25 -5.51
C GLY A 27 -15.55 -18.35 -5.85
N CYS A 28 -16.34 -17.39 -5.37
CA CYS A 28 -17.66 -17.13 -5.94
C CYS A 28 -17.48 -16.59 -7.38
N PRO A 29 -18.09 -17.15 -8.43
CA PRO A 29 -17.88 -16.66 -9.79
C PRO A 29 -18.51 -15.28 -10.04
N ASP A 30 -19.35 -14.80 -9.11
CA ASP A 30 -20.03 -13.51 -9.22
C ASP A 30 -19.21 -12.35 -8.63
N CYS A 31 -18.39 -12.60 -7.60
CA CYS A 31 -17.59 -11.58 -6.90
C CYS A 31 -16.10 -11.93 -6.72
N HIS A 32 -15.70 -13.13 -7.12
CA HIS A 32 -14.34 -13.69 -7.06
C HIS A 32 -13.71 -13.79 -5.66
N LEU A 33 -14.50 -13.63 -4.59
CA LEU A 33 -14.02 -13.78 -3.22
C LEU A 33 -13.94 -15.26 -2.81
N PRO A 34 -12.87 -15.68 -2.09
CA PRO A 34 -12.81 -17.01 -1.48
C PRO A 34 -13.88 -17.13 -0.38
N ILE A 35 -14.64 -18.22 -0.40
CA ILE A 35 -15.74 -18.45 0.54
C ILE A 35 -15.44 -19.70 1.37
N GLN A 36 -15.45 -19.56 2.69
CA GLN A 36 -15.29 -20.66 3.64
C GLN A 36 -16.59 -21.47 3.78
N GLY A 37 -16.49 -22.78 3.99
CA GLY A 37 -17.62 -23.72 4.12
C GLY A 37 -18.02 -24.41 2.81
N GLY A 38 -17.10 -24.52 1.85
CA GLY A 38 -17.29 -25.25 0.60
C GLY A 38 -18.51 -24.78 -0.21
N SER A 39 -19.23 -25.74 -0.81
CA SER A 39 -20.43 -25.46 -1.62
C SER A 39 -21.60 -24.88 -0.81
N ALA A 40 -21.73 -25.26 0.47
CA ALA A 40 -22.76 -24.74 1.37
C ALA A 40 -22.54 -23.27 1.73
N GLY A 41 -21.29 -22.89 2.03
CA GLY A 41 -20.87 -21.51 2.24
C GLY A 41 -21.10 -20.65 1.00
N LEU A 42 -20.75 -21.16 -0.18
CA LEU A 42 -21.02 -20.47 -1.46
C LEU A 42 -22.54 -20.25 -1.70
N ALA A 43 -23.38 -21.23 -1.38
CA ALA A 43 -24.83 -21.11 -1.51
C ALA A 43 -25.42 -20.09 -0.53
N ALA A 44 -24.93 -20.03 0.71
CA ALA A 44 -25.32 -19.02 1.69
C ALA A 44 -24.89 -17.61 1.27
N HIS A 45 -23.65 -17.47 0.77
CA HIS A 45 -23.13 -16.21 0.23
C HIS A 45 -23.99 -15.69 -0.93
N ARG A 46 -24.35 -16.54 -1.90
CA ARG A 46 -25.19 -16.15 -3.05
C ARG A 46 -26.62 -15.73 -2.69
N ARG A 47 -27.15 -16.20 -1.56
CA ARG A 47 -28.49 -15.82 -1.08
C ARG A 47 -28.50 -14.46 -0.39
N THR A 48 -27.37 -14.06 0.18
CA THR A 48 -27.23 -12.82 0.97
C THR A 48 -26.59 -11.69 0.17
N ALA A 49 -25.69 -12.01 -0.76
CA ALA A 49 -25.16 -11.06 -1.73
C ALA A 49 -26.25 -10.71 -2.75
N ALA A 50 -26.85 -9.52 -2.62
CA ALA A 50 -27.78 -9.01 -3.62
C ALA A 50 -27.09 -8.92 -4.99
N PRO A 51 -27.75 -9.34 -6.10
CA PRO A 51 -27.15 -9.23 -7.42
C PRO A 51 -27.03 -7.75 -7.80
N SER A 52 -25.79 -7.25 -7.93
CA SER A 52 -25.50 -6.04 -8.69
C SER A 52 -25.88 -6.32 -10.15
N THR A 53 -27.09 -5.93 -10.53
CA THR A 53 -27.62 -6.16 -11.88
C THR A 53 -26.82 -5.33 -12.90
N PRO A 54 -26.20 -5.93 -13.93
CA PRO A 54 -25.82 -5.20 -15.12
C PRO A 54 -27.04 -5.15 -16.05
N ALA A 55 -27.64 -3.97 -16.20
CA ALA A 55 -28.68 -3.75 -17.20
C ALA A 55 -28.07 -3.88 -18.60
N ARG A 56 -28.32 -4.99 -19.28
CA ARG A 56 -28.10 -5.14 -20.72
C ARG A 56 -29.40 -5.51 -21.40
N ALA A 57 -30.07 -4.50 -21.96
CA ALA A 57 -31.17 -4.68 -22.89
C ALA A 57 -30.62 -4.99 -24.28
N THR A 58 -30.98 -6.15 -24.82
CA THR A 58 -30.91 -6.44 -26.25
C THR A 58 -32.32 -6.73 -26.73
N ARG A 59 -32.85 -5.89 -27.61
CA ARG A 59 -33.88 -6.28 -28.57
C ARG A 59 -33.56 -5.69 -29.92
N ALA A 60 -33.51 -6.58 -30.90
CA ALA A 60 -33.21 -6.31 -32.29
C ALA A 60 -34.40 -5.69 -33.05
N ALA A 61 -34.02 -4.89 -34.05
CA ALA A 61 -34.59 -4.72 -35.39
C ALA A 61 -36.10 -4.43 -35.59
N ARG A 62 -36.37 -3.20 -36.06
CA ARG A 62 -37.30 -2.82 -37.15
C ARG A 62 -37.00 -1.33 -37.47
N SER A 63 -36.33 -1.05 -38.58
CA SER A 63 -36.90 -0.62 -39.87
C SER A 63 -37.61 0.74 -39.84
N THR A 64 -37.10 1.63 -40.71
CA THR A 64 -37.68 2.85 -41.31
C THR A 64 -38.09 4.00 -40.39
N SER A 65 -37.43 5.16 -40.56
CA SER A 65 -38.05 6.39 -41.04
C SER A 65 -37.15 7.60 -40.78
N SER A 66 -36.87 8.34 -41.84
CA SER A 66 -36.27 9.67 -41.87
C SER A 66 -37.08 10.68 -41.03
N TYR A 67 -36.44 11.35 -40.09
CA TYR A 67 -36.87 12.67 -39.61
C TYR A 67 -35.65 13.49 -39.18
N GLU A 68 -35.35 14.52 -39.96
CA GLU A 68 -34.45 15.61 -39.59
C GLU A 68 -34.98 16.28 -38.31
N ARG A 69 -34.07 16.56 -37.35
CA ARG A 69 -34.32 17.52 -36.28
C ARG A 69 -33.18 18.52 -36.16
N PRO A 70 -33.48 19.80 -35.90
CA PRO A 70 -32.54 20.90 -36.02
C PRO A 70 -31.69 21.07 -34.75
N GLY A 71 -30.54 21.73 -34.96
CA GLY A 71 -29.49 21.93 -33.98
C GLY A 71 -29.95 22.53 -32.65
N ARG A 72 -29.46 21.93 -31.55
CA ARG A 72 -29.33 22.57 -30.25
C ARG A 72 -27.87 22.90 -30.01
N SER A 73 -27.52 24.15 -30.29
CA SER A 73 -26.34 24.80 -29.73
C SER A 73 -26.59 25.05 -28.24
N HIS A 74 -25.99 24.25 -27.37
CA HIS A 74 -25.86 24.56 -25.95
C HIS A 74 -24.47 25.16 -25.69
N PRO A 75 -24.35 26.47 -25.43
CA PRO A 75 -23.12 27.05 -24.93
C PRO A 75 -23.13 26.91 -23.39
N PHE A 76 -22.83 25.71 -22.88
CA PHE A 76 -22.45 25.58 -21.48
C PHE A 76 -20.95 25.82 -21.36
N SER A 77 -20.55 27.09 -21.28
CA SER A 77 -19.32 27.44 -20.58
C SER A 77 -19.59 27.27 -19.09
N GLU A 78 -19.40 26.05 -18.59
CA GLU A 78 -19.28 25.83 -17.15
C GLU A 78 -18.06 26.60 -16.64
N ALA A 79 -18.32 27.66 -15.90
CA ALA A 79 -17.33 28.34 -15.08
C ALA A 79 -16.74 27.30 -14.11
N ARG A 80 -15.59 26.73 -14.49
CA ARG A 80 -14.87 25.73 -13.72
C ARG A 80 -14.43 26.40 -12.42
N MET A 81 -15.11 26.08 -11.32
CA MET A 81 -14.70 26.54 -9.99
C MET A 81 -13.20 26.29 -9.81
N PRO A 82 -12.42 27.26 -9.31
CA PRO A 82 -10.99 27.10 -9.14
C PRO A 82 -10.76 25.92 -8.20
N ARG A 83 -10.27 24.82 -8.77
CA ARG A 83 -9.87 23.65 -7.99
C ARG A 83 -8.74 24.10 -7.07
N LYS A 84 -8.79 23.67 -5.80
CA LYS A 84 -7.67 23.87 -4.88
C LYS A 84 -6.37 23.41 -5.59
N PRO A 85 -5.29 24.19 -5.52
CA PRO A 85 -4.01 23.78 -6.07
C PRO A 85 -3.64 22.41 -5.52
N VAL A 86 -3.30 21.49 -6.42
CA VAL A 86 -2.83 20.16 -6.05
C VAL A 86 -1.31 20.22 -6.01
N THR A 87 -0.71 19.93 -4.86
CA THR A 87 0.74 19.80 -4.73
C THR A 87 1.19 18.45 -5.29
N TRP A 88 2.26 18.46 -6.09
CA TRP A 88 2.89 17.27 -6.63
C TRP A 88 4.29 17.10 -6.04
N TYR A 89 4.73 15.84 -5.91
CA TYR A 89 5.97 15.49 -5.24
C TYR A 89 6.87 14.63 -6.12
N ILE A 90 8.19 14.82 -5.94
CA ILE A 90 9.26 13.95 -6.45
C ILE A 90 10.23 13.68 -5.30
N ALA A 91 10.68 12.44 -5.16
CA ALA A 91 11.77 12.07 -4.24
C ALA A 91 13.08 11.84 -5.01
N THR A 92 14.20 12.20 -4.38
CA THR A 92 15.55 11.97 -4.90
C THR A 92 16.44 11.41 -3.79
N PRO A 93 17.58 10.77 -4.12
CA PRO A 93 18.66 10.56 -3.17
C PRO A 93 19.16 11.86 -2.53
N ALA A 94 20.05 11.74 -1.55
CA ALA A 94 20.62 12.85 -0.79
C ALA A 94 21.34 13.91 -1.67
N ASP A 95 21.83 13.55 -2.85
CA ASP A 95 22.50 14.49 -3.76
C ASP A 95 21.52 15.39 -4.57
N GLY A 96 20.21 15.14 -4.47
CA GLY A 96 19.19 15.92 -5.16
C GLY A 96 18.98 15.57 -6.64
N ILE A 97 19.64 14.54 -7.16
CA ILE A 97 19.53 14.14 -8.57
C ILE A 97 18.41 13.10 -8.72
N ILE A 98 17.51 13.26 -9.69
CA ILE A 98 16.51 12.22 -9.99
C ILE A 98 17.24 10.94 -10.42
N GLU A 99 17.08 9.86 -9.67
CA GLU A 99 17.81 8.60 -9.90
C GLU A 99 17.59 8.05 -11.31
N MET A 100 16.35 7.99 -11.77
CA MET A 100 16.03 7.56 -13.14
C MET A 100 16.74 8.41 -14.21
N SER A 101 16.89 9.72 -13.97
CA SER A 101 17.60 10.62 -14.88
C SER A 101 19.10 10.34 -14.90
N ARG A 102 19.69 10.00 -13.74
CA ARG A 102 21.09 9.57 -13.63
C ARG A 102 21.31 8.28 -14.42
N GLN A 103 20.44 7.29 -14.24
CA GLN A 103 20.49 6.01 -14.94
C GLN A 103 20.29 6.15 -16.46
N ALA A 104 19.59 7.19 -16.91
CA ALA A 104 19.41 7.52 -18.32
C ALA A 104 20.56 8.36 -18.91
N GLY A 105 21.59 8.73 -18.12
CA GLY A 105 22.72 9.53 -18.59
C GLY A 105 22.41 11.02 -18.81
N THR A 106 21.28 11.51 -18.32
CA THR A 106 20.86 12.93 -18.42
C THR A 106 20.45 13.45 -17.04
N PRO A 107 21.40 13.57 -16.10
CA PRO A 107 21.09 13.83 -14.70
C PRO A 107 20.41 15.19 -14.51
N VAL A 108 19.27 15.18 -13.83
CA VAL A 108 18.52 16.37 -13.42
C VAL A 108 18.64 16.56 -11.91
N ASN A 109 19.35 17.60 -11.49
CA ASN A 109 19.48 17.98 -10.08
C ASN A 109 18.39 18.97 -9.68
N LEU A 110 17.43 18.56 -8.84
CA LEU A 110 16.32 19.42 -8.43
C LEU A 110 16.74 20.56 -7.50
N ALA A 111 17.76 20.35 -6.67
CA ALA A 111 18.29 21.37 -5.77
C ALA A 111 18.85 22.59 -6.51
N ALA A 112 19.47 22.36 -7.68
CA ALA A 112 20.01 23.44 -8.53
C ALA A 112 18.91 24.27 -9.25
N HIS A 113 17.66 23.82 -9.20
CA HIS A 113 16.54 24.34 -9.99
C HIS A 113 15.35 24.81 -9.15
N VAL A 114 15.49 24.97 -7.83
CA VAL A 114 14.46 25.58 -6.98
C VAL A 114 14.05 26.95 -7.55
N GLY A 115 12.75 27.16 -7.70
CA GLY A 115 12.13 28.34 -8.31
C GLY A 115 12.19 28.40 -9.84
N LYS A 116 12.80 27.40 -10.51
CA LYS A 116 13.01 27.39 -11.97
C LYS A 116 12.13 26.37 -12.67
N VAL A 117 11.90 26.63 -13.95
CA VAL A 117 11.30 25.68 -14.89
C VAL A 117 12.40 24.81 -15.49
N ILE A 118 12.15 23.50 -15.57
CA ILE A 118 13.04 22.50 -16.16
C ILE A 118 12.30 21.82 -17.29
N ASP A 119 12.88 21.84 -18.48
CA ASP A 119 12.48 20.97 -19.59
C ASP A 119 13.11 19.60 -19.42
N HIS A 120 12.35 18.55 -19.72
CA HIS A 120 12.82 17.18 -19.65
C HIS A 120 13.95 17.00 -20.69
N PRO A 121 15.13 16.50 -20.31
CA PRO A 121 16.32 16.50 -21.18
C PRO A 121 16.22 15.53 -22.36
N ASN A 122 15.38 14.50 -22.24
CA ASN A 122 15.16 13.49 -23.27
C ASN A 122 13.67 13.14 -23.39
N PRO A 123 12.81 14.07 -23.85
CA PRO A 123 11.37 13.83 -23.91
C PRO A 123 11.08 12.74 -24.96
N CYS A 124 10.02 11.95 -24.74
CA CYS A 124 9.67 10.87 -25.65
C CYS A 124 9.53 11.36 -27.11
N ARG A 125 10.14 10.64 -28.07
CA ARG A 125 10.10 11.02 -29.49
C ARG A 125 8.70 10.87 -30.10
N ALA A 126 8.03 9.77 -29.79
CA ALA A 126 6.60 9.63 -30.01
C ALA A 126 5.93 10.19 -28.77
N LYS A 127 5.09 11.23 -28.91
CA LYS A 127 4.45 11.99 -27.81
C LYS A 127 3.58 11.15 -26.84
N TRP A 128 3.60 9.82 -26.94
CA TRP A 128 2.78 8.87 -26.21
C TRP A 128 3.61 7.62 -25.86
N TYR A 129 3.72 7.32 -24.56
CA TYR A 129 4.17 6.03 -24.00
C TYR A 129 5.46 5.44 -24.58
N ASP A 130 6.54 6.20 -24.53
CA ASP A 130 7.89 5.64 -24.62
C ASP A 130 8.30 5.07 -23.25
N GLU A 131 8.47 3.75 -23.17
CA GLU A 131 8.93 3.01 -21.99
C GLU A 131 10.42 3.23 -21.65
N SER A 132 11.10 4.16 -22.32
CA SER A 132 12.49 4.48 -22.01
C SER A 132 12.65 4.94 -20.55
N ARG A 133 13.84 4.65 -20.01
CA ARG A 133 14.13 4.72 -18.57
C ARG A 133 13.85 6.08 -17.92
N PHE A 134 13.91 7.17 -18.69
CA PHE A 134 13.56 8.51 -18.23
C PHE A 134 13.11 9.33 -19.44
N SER A 135 11.82 9.27 -19.74
CA SER A 135 11.16 10.04 -20.82
C SER A 135 10.19 11.11 -20.30
N TYR A 136 9.88 11.09 -19.01
CA TYR A 136 9.00 12.03 -18.32
C TYR A 136 9.46 12.26 -16.90
N PHE A 137 9.16 13.45 -16.37
CA PHE A 137 9.10 13.64 -14.92
C PHE A 137 7.90 12.88 -14.37
N ARG A 138 8.16 11.97 -13.44
CA ARG A 138 7.13 11.23 -12.70
C ARG A 138 6.86 11.95 -11.40
N MET A 139 5.62 12.35 -11.18
CA MET A 139 5.23 13.05 -9.97
C MET A 139 4.01 12.38 -9.36
N VAL A 140 3.85 12.49 -8.04
CA VAL A 140 2.68 11.99 -7.34
C VAL A 140 2.03 13.08 -6.50
N LYS A 141 0.70 13.06 -6.38
CA LYS A 141 -0.05 13.96 -5.48
C LYS A 141 -0.34 13.36 -4.09
N ARG A 142 0.02 12.09 -3.90
CA ARG A 142 -0.06 11.36 -2.62
C ARG A 142 1.35 11.10 -2.16
N VAL A 143 1.77 11.80 -1.11
CA VAL A 143 3.17 11.80 -0.67
C VAL A 143 3.63 10.42 -0.19
N GLY A 144 2.75 9.59 0.38
CA GLY A 144 3.07 8.21 0.74
C GLY A 144 3.32 7.26 -0.44
N GLU A 145 3.04 7.67 -1.68
CA GLU A 145 3.41 6.93 -2.90
C GLU A 145 4.63 7.51 -3.61
N VAL A 146 5.28 8.57 -3.07
CA VAL A 146 6.38 9.27 -3.77
C VAL A 146 7.62 8.41 -3.95
N LEU A 147 7.75 7.37 -3.14
CA LEU A 147 8.86 6.44 -3.14
C LEU A 147 8.66 5.28 -4.15
N GLU A 148 7.47 5.19 -4.76
CA GLU A 148 7.15 4.21 -5.80
C GLU A 148 7.93 4.49 -7.09
N ASP A 149 8.55 3.46 -7.68
CA ASP A 149 9.23 3.54 -8.97
C ASP A 149 10.27 4.68 -9.11
N THR A 150 10.87 5.13 -8.00
CA THR A 150 11.88 6.20 -8.00
C THR A 150 13.21 5.75 -8.64
N GLY A 151 13.44 4.43 -8.72
CA GLY A 151 14.70 3.83 -9.12
C GLY A 151 15.78 3.87 -8.03
N ILE A 152 15.48 4.46 -6.87
CA ILE A 152 16.39 4.56 -5.72
C ILE A 152 16.49 3.18 -5.08
N TRP A 153 17.47 2.40 -5.55
CA TRP A 153 17.80 1.08 -5.01
C TRP A 153 19.33 0.93 -4.90
N PRO A 154 19.89 0.40 -3.79
CA PRO A 154 19.19 -0.04 -2.57
C PRO A 154 18.42 1.10 -1.89
N VAL A 155 17.40 0.76 -1.10
CA VAL A 155 16.61 1.74 -0.33
C VAL A 155 17.58 2.47 0.59
N THR A 156 17.64 3.79 0.47
CA THR A 156 18.57 4.62 1.23
C THR A 156 17.81 5.76 1.89
N TRP A 157 18.14 6.00 3.16
CA TRP A 157 17.67 7.15 3.93
C TRP A 157 18.87 7.95 4.45
N PRO A 158 18.86 9.29 4.40
CA PRO A 158 17.75 10.14 3.99
C PRO A 158 17.58 10.27 2.47
N VAL A 159 16.32 10.40 2.04
CA VAL A 159 15.97 10.97 0.74
C VAL A 159 15.76 12.49 0.86
N ARG A 160 15.65 13.15 -0.27
CA ARG A 160 15.13 14.52 -0.36
C ARG A 160 13.78 14.50 -1.04
N LEU A 161 12.88 15.37 -0.60
CA LEU A 161 11.51 15.46 -1.10
C LEU A 161 11.26 16.87 -1.64
N TRP A 162 10.70 16.93 -2.84
CA TRP A 162 10.50 18.18 -3.57
C TRP A 162 9.03 18.39 -3.87
N SER A 163 8.52 19.59 -3.64
CA SER A 163 7.24 20.00 -4.18
C SER A 163 7.45 20.63 -5.57
N VAL A 164 6.62 20.23 -6.53
CA VAL A 164 6.76 20.65 -7.93
C VAL A 164 5.41 21.04 -8.51
N GLU A 165 5.43 21.91 -9.51
CA GLU A 165 4.30 22.26 -10.35
C GLU A 165 4.52 21.67 -11.75
N PRO A 166 3.63 20.78 -12.24
CA PRO A 166 3.68 20.31 -13.62
C PRO A 166 3.30 21.43 -14.58
N LEU A 167 4.13 21.68 -15.59
CA LEU A 167 3.84 22.66 -16.64
C LEU A 167 3.46 21.90 -17.92
N GLY A 168 2.16 21.75 -18.11
CA GLY A 168 1.61 20.87 -19.14
C GLY A 168 1.49 19.42 -18.65
N GLU A 169 0.50 18.71 -19.21
CA GLU A 169 0.23 17.31 -18.88
C GLU A 169 0.49 16.46 -20.13
N THR A 170 1.36 15.46 -20.01
CA THR A 170 1.53 14.45 -21.06
C THR A 170 0.67 13.21 -20.83
N GLY A 171 0.19 13.00 -19.60
CA GLY A 171 -0.80 11.98 -19.27
C GLY A 171 -0.55 11.30 -17.92
N ASN A 172 -1.23 10.19 -17.71
CA ASN A 172 -1.05 9.31 -16.58
C ASN A 172 -1.02 7.86 -17.07
N TRP A 173 -0.05 7.06 -16.61
CA TRP A 173 0.14 5.67 -17.07
C TRP A 173 -1.14 4.83 -17.00
N SER A 174 -1.92 5.05 -15.94
CA SER A 174 -3.27 4.52 -15.86
C SER A 174 -4.07 5.34 -14.86
N GLN A 175 -5.16 5.96 -15.31
CA GLN A 175 -6.09 6.63 -14.38
C GLN A 175 -6.72 5.64 -13.41
N ARG A 176 -6.86 4.38 -13.84
CA ARG A 176 -7.48 3.31 -13.06
C ARG A 176 -6.56 2.82 -11.94
N TYR A 177 -5.29 2.57 -12.26
CA TYR A 177 -4.35 1.96 -11.31
C TYR A 177 -3.54 3.00 -10.53
N TYR A 178 -3.16 4.11 -11.18
CA TYR A 178 -2.30 5.17 -10.63
C TYR A 178 -2.96 6.55 -10.68
N PRO A 179 -4.17 6.74 -10.11
CA PRO A 179 -4.88 8.04 -10.16
C PRO A 179 -4.13 9.17 -9.44
N TYR A 180 -3.11 8.83 -8.66
CA TYR A 180 -2.26 9.75 -7.92
C TYR A 180 -1.00 10.16 -8.67
N ARG A 181 -0.69 9.56 -9.83
CA ARG A 181 0.51 9.83 -10.63
C ARG A 181 0.19 10.76 -11.81
N LEU A 182 1.13 11.63 -12.14
CA LEU A 182 1.10 12.48 -13.33
C LEU A 182 2.48 12.48 -13.99
N LEU A 183 2.47 12.52 -15.32
CA LEU A 183 3.65 12.64 -16.15
C LEU A 183 3.67 14.01 -16.82
N SER A 184 4.85 14.62 -16.83
CA SER A 184 5.09 15.86 -17.57
C SER A 184 6.48 15.89 -18.20
N HIS A 185 6.62 16.63 -19.30
CA HIS A 185 7.92 16.97 -19.88
C HIS A 185 8.47 18.29 -19.34
N GLN A 186 7.70 19.04 -18.56
CA GLN A 186 8.18 20.28 -17.99
C GLN A 186 7.65 20.44 -16.58
N ILE A 187 8.52 20.81 -15.65
CA ILE A 187 8.15 21.04 -14.25
C ILE A 187 8.74 22.36 -13.78
N ARG A 188 8.08 22.99 -12.82
CA ARG A 188 8.69 24.02 -11.98
C ARG A 188 8.97 23.42 -10.61
N VAL A 189 10.22 23.50 -10.16
CA VAL A 189 10.56 23.08 -8.78
C VAL A 189 10.19 24.22 -7.86
N LEU A 190 9.31 23.96 -6.88
CA LEU A 190 8.82 24.99 -5.99
C LEU A 190 9.76 25.15 -4.80
N GLU A 191 9.92 24.07 -4.03
CA GLU A 191 10.75 24.03 -2.82
C GLU A 191 11.14 22.60 -2.45
N GLU A 192 12.15 22.48 -1.59
CA GLU A 192 12.39 21.26 -0.82
C GLU A 192 11.45 21.24 0.39
N THR A 193 10.90 20.07 0.71
CA THR A 193 9.97 19.88 1.83
C THR A 193 10.45 18.79 2.78
N ASP A 194 9.76 18.58 3.91
CA ASP A 194 10.16 17.62 4.93
C ASP A 194 10.18 16.18 4.35
N PRO A 195 11.36 15.53 4.24
CA PRO A 195 11.47 14.22 3.61
C PRO A 195 10.70 13.15 4.37
N HIS A 196 10.47 13.30 5.68
CA HIS A 196 9.74 12.33 6.49
C HIS A 196 8.31 12.10 5.99
N LEU A 197 7.71 13.07 5.30
CA LEU A 197 6.39 12.92 4.70
C LEU A 197 6.34 11.79 3.65
N ALA A 198 7.47 11.45 3.04
CA ALA A 198 7.57 10.33 2.09
C ALA A 198 7.30 8.96 2.76
N LEU A 199 7.51 8.86 4.08
CA LEU A 199 7.21 7.68 4.90
C LEU A 199 5.80 7.74 5.52
N GLY A 200 4.97 8.69 5.09
CA GLY A 200 3.62 8.91 5.60
C GLY A 200 3.56 9.93 6.76
N PRO A 201 2.37 10.15 7.34
CA PRO A 201 2.15 11.22 8.33
C PRO A 201 2.97 11.08 9.63
N CYS A 202 3.33 9.86 10.00
CA CYS A 202 4.14 9.55 11.19
C CYS A 202 5.61 9.24 10.81
N GLY A 203 6.09 9.72 9.66
CA GLY A 203 7.40 9.34 9.13
C GLY A 203 8.59 9.69 10.02
N ARG A 204 8.47 10.70 10.90
CA ARG A 204 9.51 11.01 11.90
C ARG A 204 9.61 9.93 12.98
N ASP A 205 8.47 9.43 13.45
CA ASP A 205 8.42 8.38 14.46
C ASP A 205 8.94 7.05 13.89
N VAL A 206 8.61 6.77 12.63
CA VAL A 206 9.18 5.67 11.85
C VAL A 206 10.72 5.76 11.82
N VAL A 207 11.27 6.91 11.43
CA VAL A 207 12.73 7.10 11.38
C VAL A 207 13.35 6.97 12.78
N SER A 208 12.70 7.49 13.82
CA SER A 208 13.13 7.34 15.20
C SER A 208 13.21 5.87 15.61
N VAL A 209 12.15 5.10 15.36
CA VAL A 209 12.11 3.66 15.63
C VAL A 209 13.22 2.92 14.88
N VAL A 210 13.36 3.19 13.57
CA VAL A 210 14.36 2.54 12.73
C VAL A 210 15.78 2.86 13.20
N GLN A 211 16.09 4.10 13.52
CA GLN A 211 17.45 4.52 13.85
C GLN A 211 17.84 4.29 15.32
N GLN A 212 16.87 4.30 16.24
CA GLN A 212 17.15 4.31 17.68
C GLN A 212 16.71 3.01 18.36
N GLU A 213 15.54 2.48 18.02
CA GLU A 213 14.98 1.33 18.74
C GLU A 213 15.35 -0.02 18.13
N ILE A 214 15.33 -0.13 16.81
CA ILE A 214 15.62 -1.40 16.12
C ILE A 214 17.04 -1.90 16.40
N PRO A 215 18.11 -1.07 16.36
CA PRO A 215 19.46 -1.57 16.63
C PRO A 215 19.62 -2.21 18.01
N GLU A 216 19.06 -1.59 19.05
CA GLU A 216 19.14 -2.15 20.42
C GLU A 216 18.33 -3.44 20.58
N ARG A 217 17.19 -3.55 19.89
CA ARG A 217 16.27 -4.69 20.01
C ARG A 217 16.68 -5.87 19.12
N ALA A 218 17.25 -5.62 17.95
CA ALA A 218 17.55 -6.66 16.96
C ALA A 218 18.56 -7.69 17.48
N ALA A 219 19.62 -7.25 18.17
CA ALA A 219 20.58 -8.14 18.81
C ALA A 219 19.93 -9.06 19.86
N ARG A 220 19.01 -8.51 20.67
CA ARG A 220 18.28 -9.30 21.67
C ARG A 220 17.34 -10.32 21.03
N TRP A 221 16.54 -9.89 20.04
CA TRP A 221 15.63 -10.80 19.33
C TRP A 221 16.37 -11.96 18.66
N ALA A 222 17.54 -11.69 18.08
CA ALA A 222 18.36 -12.73 17.48
C ALA A 222 18.91 -13.70 18.55
N ALA A 223 19.44 -13.17 19.65
CA ALA A 223 19.95 -13.99 20.76
C ALA A 223 18.85 -14.84 21.42
N ASP A 224 17.66 -14.29 21.62
CA ASP A 224 16.50 -15.01 22.17
C ASP A 224 16.08 -16.17 21.27
N TRP A 225 16.11 -15.97 19.94
CA TRP A 225 15.84 -17.02 18.99
C TRP A 225 16.91 -18.12 19.05
N ASP A 226 18.19 -17.77 19.03
CA ASP A 226 19.27 -18.77 19.03
C ASP A 226 19.39 -19.52 20.37
N ALA A 227 18.96 -18.91 21.48
CA ALA A 227 18.90 -19.56 22.78
C ALA A 227 17.80 -20.63 22.90
N ASP A 228 16.66 -20.43 22.23
CA ASP A 228 15.52 -21.37 22.22
C ASP A 228 14.76 -21.33 20.88
N PRO A 229 15.32 -21.92 19.80
CA PRO A 229 14.70 -21.83 18.48
C PRO A 229 13.32 -22.47 18.40
N GLU A 230 13.11 -23.59 19.10
CA GLU A 230 11.85 -24.33 19.08
C GLU A 230 10.76 -23.59 19.87
N GLY A 231 11.06 -23.14 21.09
CA GLY A 231 10.11 -22.38 21.89
C GLY A 231 9.81 -21.01 21.28
N MET A 232 10.79 -20.35 20.66
CA MET A 232 10.55 -19.12 19.91
C MET A 232 9.73 -19.33 18.65
N SER A 233 9.97 -20.40 17.90
CA SER A 233 9.15 -20.77 16.75
C SER A 233 7.70 -21.01 17.15
N ASN A 234 7.47 -21.77 18.23
CA ASN A 234 6.12 -22.02 18.76
C ASN A 234 5.44 -20.74 19.26
N ARG A 235 6.14 -19.88 20.00
CA ARG A 235 5.61 -18.58 20.45
C ARG A 235 5.25 -17.68 19.27
N LYS A 236 6.13 -17.60 18.26
CA LYS A 236 5.89 -16.83 17.03
C LYS A 236 4.67 -17.36 16.30
N TRP A 237 4.58 -18.67 16.08
CA TRP A 237 3.44 -19.30 15.43
C TRP A 237 2.14 -19.00 16.18
N ASN A 238 2.11 -19.18 17.50
CA ASN A 238 0.94 -18.88 18.31
C ASN A 238 0.56 -17.40 18.24
N TRP A 239 1.53 -16.47 18.27
CA TRP A 239 1.25 -15.04 18.09
C TRP A 239 0.72 -14.71 16.69
N GLU A 240 1.23 -15.37 15.64
CA GLU A 240 0.76 -15.16 14.25
C GLU A 240 -0.68 -15.65 14.05
N GLN A 241 -1.06 -16.76 14.69
CA GLN A 241 -2.32 -17.47 14.43
C GLN A 241 -3.40 -17.21 15.48
N CYS A 242 -3.02 -17.11 16.76
CA CYS A 242 -3.95 -17.02 17.87
C CYS A 242 -4.15 -15.55 18.26
N GLY A 243 -5.21 -14.95 17.74
CA GLY A 243 -5.77 -13.72 18.31
C GLY A 243 -6.62 -14.05 19.55
N GLY A 244 -6.66 -13.13 20.51
CA GLY A 244 -7.58 -13.13 21.63
C GLY A 244 -8.54 -11.93 21.58
N PRO A 245 -9.56 -11.86 22.45
CA PRO A 245 -10.50 -10.74 22.52
C PRO A 245 -9.82 -9.37 22.75
N THR A 246 -8.62 -9.38 23.33
CA THR A 246 -7.82 -8.20 23.65
C THR A 246 -6.51 -8.10 22.87
N CYS A 247 -6.22 -9.04 21.97
CA CYS A 247 -5.00 -9.04 21.16
C CYS A 247 -5.28 -9.58 19.76
N GLY A 248 -5.06 -8.76 18.72
CA GLY A 248 -5.12 -9.25 17.35
C GLY A 248 -3.99 -10.26 17.11
N SER A 249 -4.19 -11.23 16.21
CA SER A 249 -3.06 -12.04 15.75
C SER A 249 -2.11 -11.17 14.94
N GLY A 250 -0.81 -11.50 14.97
CA GLY A 250 0.21 -10.76 14.22
C GLY A 250 -0.10 -10.69 12.73
N ARG A 251 -0.46 -11.84 12.13
CA ARG A 251 -0.78 -11.95 10.70
C ARG A 251 -2.00 -11.10 10.31
N TRP A 252 -3.02 -11.04 11.17
CA TRP A 252 -4.18 -10.19 10.94
C TRP A 252 -3.80 -8.72 11.00
N ALA A 253 -3.00 -8.31 11.98
CA ALA A 253 -2.57 -6.93 12.13
C ALA A 253 -1.72 -6.46 10.94
N ASP A 254 -0.79 -7.29 10.45
CA ASP A 254 -0.01 -7.01 9.23
C ASP A 254 -0.90 -6.86 8.00
N SER A 255 -1.88 -7.76 7.83
CA SER A 255 -2.82 -7.70 6.71
C SER A 255 -3.70 -6.44 6.75
N LEU A 256 -4.11 -6.03 7.95
CA LEU A 256 -4.84 -4.79 8.18
C LEU A 256 -3.95 -3.57 7.86
N ALA A 257 -2.70 -3.56 8.32
CA ALA A 257 -1.73 -2.50 8.03
C ALA A 257 -1.55 -2.31 6.52
N MET A 258 -1.29 -3.40 5.78
CA MET A 258 -1.14 -3.38 4.33
C MET A 258 -2.42 -2.86 3.63
N SER A 259 -3.60 -3.32 4.06
CA SER A 259 -4.89 -2.89 3.51
C SER A 259 -5.14 -1.39 3.73
N VAL A 260 -4.81 -0.90 4.92
CA VAL A 260 -4.96 0.52 5.28
C VAL A 260 -3.96 1.37 4.50
N SER A 261 -2.69 0.97 4.42
CA SER A 261 -1.70 1.66 3.57
C SER A 261 -2.16 1.73 2.11
N HIS A 262 -2.69 0.64 1.56
CA HIS A 262 -3.24 0.64 0.20
C HIS A 262 -4.40 1.62 0.03
N ASN A 263 -5.37 1.59 0.94
CA ASN A 263 -6.55 2.47 0.89
C ASN A 263 -6.16 3.95 1.04
N HIS A 264 -5.15 4.24 1.86
CA HIS A 264 -4.66 5.60 2.09
C HIS A 264 -3.63 6.08 1.05
N ARG A 265 -3.22 5.21 0.12
CA ARG A 265 -2.16 5.47 -0.86
C ARG A 265 -0.83 5.79 -0.18
N GLU A 266 -0.39 4.83 0.61
CA GLU A 266 0.86 4.82 1.36
C GLU A 266 1.56 3.45 1.25
N SER A 267 1.26 2.68 0.18
CA SER A 267 1.85 1.36 -0.02
C SER A 267 3.35 1.46 -0.28
N ALA A 268 3.82 2.42 -1.09
CA ALA A 268 5.24 2.60 -1.31
C ALA A 268 5.98 3.02 -0.04
N ALA A 269 5.38 3.89 0.77
CA ALA A 269 5.91 4.26 2.09
C ALA A 269 6.07 3.02 2.98
N GLN A 270 5.03 2.19 3.13
CA GLN A 270 5.13 0.99 3.96
C GLN A 270 6.24 0.04 3.46
N THR A 271 6.30 -0.23 2.15
CA THR A 271 7.37 -1.05 1.56
C THR A 271 8.76 -0.50 1.87
N TRP A 272 8.94 0.82 1.75
CA TRP A 272 10.20 1.47 2.10
C TRP A 272 10.56 1.33 3.59
N ILE A 273 9.57 1.49 4.47
CA ILE A 273 9.74 1.33 5.92
C ILE A 273 10.19 -0.08 6.25
N GLU A 274 9.57 -1.10 5.64
CA GLU A 274 9.96 -2.49 5.83
C GLU A 274 11.40 -2.75 5.36
N HIS A 275 11.82 -2.17 4.24
CA HIS A 275 13.20 -2.27 3.76
C HIS A 275 14.19 -1.57 4.70
N LEU A 276 13.92 -0.33 5.12
CA LEU A 276 14.77 0.39 6.07
C LEU A 276 14.93 -0.37 7.40
N ALA A 277 13.86 -0.99 7.88
CA ALA A 277 13.90 -1.81 9.09
C ALA A 277 14.77 -3.07 8.89
N ARG A 278 14.65 -3.77 7.75
CA ARG A 278 15.48 -4.94 7.43
C ARG A 278 16.96 -4.58 7.28
N ASP A 279 17.25 -3.52 6.53
CA ASP A 279 18.63 -3.05 6.33
C ASP A 279 19.27 -2.67 7.68
N THR A 280 18.49 -2.08 8.60
CA THR A 280 18.98 -1.78 9.95
C THR A 280 19.34 -3.04 10.73
N VAL A 281 18.52 -4.08 10.66
CA VAL A 281 18.83 -5.39 11.28
C VAL A 281 20.10 -5.98 10.66
N ASP A 282 20.26 -5.90 9.34
CA ASP A 282 21.45 -6.39 8.65
C ASP A 282 22.72 -5.70 9.13
N HIS A 283 22.71 -4.37 9.22
CA HIS A 283 23.84 -3.60 9.74
C HIS A 283 24.11 -3.94 11.21
N THR A 284 23.07 -4.07 12.01
CA THR A 284 23.20 -4.36 13.46
C THR A 284 23.79 -5.74 13.71
N LEU A 285 23.39 -6.74 12.92
CA LEU A 285 23.80 -8.13 13.09
C LEU A 285 25.00 -8.53 12.23
N ALA A 286 25.60 -7.59 11.47
CA ALA A 286 26.69 -7.87 10.53
C ALA A 286 27.87 -8.61 11.18
N ASP A 287 28.24 -8.21 12.40
CA ASP A 287 29.38 -8.78 13.14
C ASP A 287 28.98 -9.85 14.17
N THR A 288 27.74 -10.34 14.10
CA THR A 288 27.23 -11.38 15.00
C THR A 288 27.21 -12.75 14.32
N ASP A 289 27.30 -13.81 15.11
CA ASP A 289 27.12 -15.20 14.69
C ASP A 289 25.64 -15.64 14.65
N ALA A 290 24.70 -14.67 14.69
CA ALA A 290 23.27 -14.91 14.67
C ALA A 290 22.87 -15.81 13.49
N SER A 291 22.11 -16.86 13.78
CA SER A 291 21.66 -17.81 12.77
C SER A 291 20.77 -17.12 11.72
N MET A 292 20.66 -17.72 10.53
CA MET A 292 19.76 -17.22 9.48
C MET A 292 18.30 -17.12 9.99
N MET A 293 17.87 -18.02 10.87
CA MET A 293 16.52 -17.98 11.43
C MET A 293 16.34 -16.90 12.48
N ALA A 294 17.36 -16.66 13.31
CA ALA A 294 17.40 -15.50 14.20
C ALA A 294 17.34 -14.18 13.43
N ARG A 295 18.06 -14.04 12.31
CA ARG A 295 17.99 -12.87 11.42
C ARG A 295 16.59 -12.70 10.82
N CYS A 296 15.99 -13.75 10.27
CA CYS A 296 14.62 -13.69 9.75
C CYS A 296 13.58 -13.33 10.82
N TYR A 297 13.76 -13.84 12.04
CA TYR A 297 12.93 -13.46 13.18
C TYR A 297 13.09 -11.97 13.51
N ALA A 298 14.32 -11.49 13.66
CA ALA A 298 14.62 -10.08 13.91
C ALA A 298 14.07 -9.16 12.81
N TYR A 299 14.14 -9.54 11.52
CA TYR A 299 13.50 -8.79 10.43
C TYR A 299 12.00 -8.66 10.65
N SER A 300 11.30 -9.77 10.91
CA SER A 300 9.85 -9.76 11.12
C SER A 300 9.44 -8.84 12.27
N ARG A 301 10.23 -8.84 13.35
CA ARG A 301 10.04 -7.97 14.52
C ARG A 301 10.28 -6.51 14.19
N ALA A 302 11.39 -6.22 13.49
CA ALA A 302 11.78 -4.88 13.07
C ALA A 302 10.73 -4.26 12.13
N THR A 303 10.25 -5.02 11.14
CA THR A 303 9.21 -4.54 10.21
C THR A 303 7.90 -4.25 10.93
N GLY A 304 7.45 -5.16 11.81
CA GLY A 304 6.23 -4.96 12.60
C GLY A 304 6.31 -3.71 13.50
N LEU A 305 7.44 -3.51 14.17
CA LEU A 305 7.68 -2.33 15.01
C LEU A 305 7.66 -1.02 14.20
N ALA A 306 8.31 -0.99 13.03
CA ALA A 306 8.36 0.20 12.18
C ALA A 306 6.99 0.51 11.52
N VAL A 307 6.25 -0.52 11.09
CA VAL A 307 4.89 -0.38 10.56
C VAL A 307 3.91 0.07 11.67
N ALA A 308 4.09 -0.39 12.91
CA ALA A 308 3.32 0.13 14.05
C ALA A 308 3.52 1.63 14.24
N ALA A 309 4.75 2.15 14.07
CA ALA A 309 5.03 3.58 14.13
C ALA A 309 4.34 4.35 12.99
N GLN A 310 4.34 3.81 11.77
CA GLN A 310 3.63 4.41 10.63
C GLN A 310 2.14 4.65 10.94
N HIS A 311 1.49 3.69 11.63
CA HIS A 311 0.06 3.69 11.89
C HIS A 311 -0.32 4.04 13.35
N GLN A 312 0.60 4.55 14.15
CA GLN A 312 0.41 4.81 15.58
C GLN A 312 -0.78 5.74 15.92
N ASN A 313 -1.13 6.64 14.99
CA ASN A 313 -2.25 7.58 15.13
C ASN A 313 -3.55 7.07 14.49
N ARG A 314 -3.56 5.86 13.93
CA ARG A 314 -4.69 5.28 13.17
C ARG A 314 -5.24 4.01 13.77
N PHE A 315 -4.38 3.22 14.39
CA PHE A 315 -4.75 1.93 14.93
C PHE A 315 -5.01 1.98 16.42
N GLU A 316 -6.00 1.22 16.84
CA GLU A 316 -6.27 0.97 18.24
C GLU A 316 -5.06 0.28 18.91
N PRO A 317 -4.85 0.47 20.22
CA PRO A 317 -3.70 -0.06 20.94
C PRO A 317 -3.46 -1.56 20.73
N TYR A 318 -4.52 -2.37 20.71
CA TYR A 318 -4.40 -3.83 20.55
C TYR A 318 -3.86 -4.27 19.18
N ILE A 319 -4.06 -3.46 18.13
CA ILE A 319 -3.49 -3.69 16.79
C ILE A 319 -2.02 -3.29 16.79
N LEU A 320 -1.71 -2.14 17.39
CA LEU A 320 -0.32 -1.67 17.51
C LEU A 320 0.52 -2.64 18.34
N ASP A 321 -0.01 -3.18 19.43
CA ASP A 321 0.67 -4.16 20.27
C ASP A 321 0.83 -5.51 19.57
N ALA A 322 -0.14 -5.88 18.72
CA ALA A 322 0.01 -7.02 17.82
C ALA A 322 1.17 -6.79 16.84
N LEU A 323 1.22 -5.66 16.11
CA LEU A 323 2.32 -5.33 15.17
C LEU A 323 3.70 -5.26 15.86
N ARG A 324 3.77 -4.66 17.06
CA ARG A 324 4.98 -4.63 17.90
C ARG A 324 5.36 -6.01 18.45
N GLY A 325 4.41 -6.95 18.43
CA GLY A 325 4.48 -8.28 19.00
C GLY A 325 4.82 -8.29 20.48
N VAL A 326 4.19 -7.45 21.29
CA VAL A 326 4.44 -7.32 22.74
C VAL A 326 4.34 -8.68 23.46
N GLY A 327 3.47 -9.58 23.01
CA GLY A 327 3.31 -10.93 23.57
C GLY A 327 4.52 -11.87 23.37
N LEU A 328 5.45 -11.54 22.46
CA LEU A 328 6.65 -12.35 22.20
C LEU A 328 7.82 -12.01 23.14
N ASP A 329 7.85 -10.80 23.70
CA ASP A 329 8.91 -10.38 24.63
C ASP A 329 8.70 -10.90 26.06
N SER A 330 7.50 -11.40 26.37
CA SER A 330 7.25 -12.06 27.66
C SER A 330 8.03 -13.37 27.70
N SER A 331 8.95 -13.52 28.67
CA SER A 331 9.50 -14.83 29.01
C SER A 331 8.33 -15.75 29.32
N ALA A 332 8.32 -16.95 28.73
CA ALA A 332 7.40 -17.99 29.19
C ALA A 332 7.60 -18.10 30.69
N ALA A 333 6.57 -17.79 31.48
CA ALA A 333 6.61 -18.05 32.91
C ALA A 333 7.03 -19.50 33.04
N VAL A 334 8.20 -19.73 33.65
CA VAL A 334 8.69 -21.07 33.95
C VAL A 334 7.52 -21.74 34.65
N ALA A 335 6.85 -22.65 33.96
CA ALA A 335 5.72 -23.37 34.53
C ALA A 335 6.29 -24.03 35.78
N ALA A 336 5.87 -23.54 36.94
CA ALA A 336 6.32 -24.08 38.22
C ALA A 336 5.98 -25.57 38.18
N ALA A 337 7.04 -26.38 38.14
CA ALA A 337 6.99 -27.84 38.04
C ALA A 337 6.34 -28.46 39.27
#